data_AF-A0A3G2TCI0-F1
#
_entry.id   AF-A0A3G2TCI0-F1
#
_cell.length_a   1.000
_cell.length_b   1.000
_cell.length_c   1.000
_cell.angle_alpha   90.00
_cell.angle_beta   90.00
_cell.angle_gamma   90.00
#
_symmetry.space_group_name_H-M   'P 1'
#
loop_
_entity.id
_entity.type
_entity.pdbx_description
1 polymer ?
#
loop_
_entity_poly.entity_id
_entity_poly.type
_entity_poly.pdbx_seq_one_letter_code
_entity_poly.pdbx_strand_id
1 'polypeptide(L)'
;MNTTTYTRTPEIPMNINLDAKIKENNPNYSINNLKSVKLSTLSVDWVSSIADTRLNVIKNARIYLKAPNMEEKLIATAYNNTNPNTITFTVMDEELLNYFRTSQNSLIFEVMASTATADQLTMRLNSGFKIRVQL
;
A
#
# COMPACT_ATOMS: atom_id res chain seq x y z
N MET A 1 1.87 22.96 15.35
CA MET A 1 2.39 21.86 16.21
C MET A 1 2.51 20.62 15.35
N ASN A 2 3.68 19.99 15.30
CA ASN A 2 3.88 18.70 14.62
C ASN A 2 3.35 17.59 15.53
N THR A 3 2.69 16.56 14.97
CA THR A 3 2.38 15.36 15.76
C THR A 3 3.62 14.46 15.79
N THR A 4 3.88 13.81 16.92
CA THR A 4 4.99 12.85 17.08
C THR A 4 4.50 11.40 17.10
N THR A 5 3.18 11.20 17.10
CA THR A 5 2.53 9.90 17.13
C THR A 5 2.03 9.51 15.74
N TYR A 6 2.05 8.20 15.47
CA TYR A 6 1.40 7.63 14.29
C TYR A 6 -0.06 7.34 14.61
N THR A 7 -0.94 7.68 13.68
CA THR A 7 -2.33 7.25 13.65
C THR A 7 -2.46 6.13 12.63
N ARG A 8 -3.10 5.04 13.05
CA ARG A 8 -3.28 3.84 12.24
C ARG A 8 -4.70 3.79 11.69
N THR A 9 -4.84 3.51 10.40
CA THR A 9 -6.15 3.30 9.79
C THR A 9 -6.71 1.93 10.18
N PRO A 10 -8.04 1.75 10.10
CA PRO A 10 -8.61 0.42 9.94
C PRO A 10 -8.00 -0.31 8.74
N GLU A 11 -8.17 -1.63 8.71
CA GLU A 11 -7.77 -2.44 7.57
C GLU A 11 -8.56 -2.04 6.32
N ILE A 12 -7.84 -1.88 5.21
CA ILE A 12 -8.41 -1.56 3.90
C ILE A 12 -8.29 -2.82 3.05
N PRO A 13 -9.39 -3.55 2.79
CA PRO A 13 -9.36 -4.73 1.94
C PRO A 13 -8.86 -4.38 0.54
N MET A 14 -7.89 -5.12 0.00
CA MET A 14 -7.40 -4.86 -1.36
C MET A 14 -8.33 -5.44 -2.42
N ASN A 15 -9.15 -6.45 -2.07
CA ASN A 15 -10.04 -7.19 -2.98
C ASN A 15 -9.35 -7.66 -4.26
N ILE A 16 -8.07 -8.08 -4.18
CA ILE A 16 -7.32 -8.58 -5.33
C ILE A 16 -7.36 -10.11 -5.34
N ASN A 17 -7.85 -10.68 -6.44
CA ASN A 17 -7.64 -12.10 -6.76
C ASN A 17 -6.48 -12.23 -7.75
N LEU A 18 -5.26 -12.42 -7.24
CA LEU A 18 -4.07 -12.46 -8.07
C LEU A 18 -4.08 -13.68 -9.00
N ASP A 19 -4.62 -14.81 -8.57
CA ASP A 19 -4.77 -16.00 -9.43
C ASP A 19 -5.64 -15.73 -10.66
N ALA A 20 -6.80 -15.09 -10.45
CA ALA A 20 -7.67 -14.67 -11.55
C ALA A 20 -6.95 -13.69 -12.49
N LYS A 21 -6.22 -12.70 -11.93
CA LYS A 21 -5.50 -11.70 -12.72
C LYS A 21 -4.34 -12.30 -13.53
N ILE A 22 -3.66 -13.33 -13.01
CA ILE A 22 -2.63 -14.07 -13.74
C ILE A 22 -3.28 -14.81 -14.91
N LYS A 23 -4.36 -15.56 -14.66
CA LYS A 23 -5.07 -16.35 -15.69
C LYS A 23 -5.68 -15.50 -16.80
N GLU A 24 -6.18 -14.30 -16.48
CA GLU A 24 -6.64 -13.32 -17.48
C GLU A 24 -5.56 -12.95 -18.48
N ASN A 25 -4.31 -12.80 -18.02
CA ASN A 25 -3.19 -12.41 -18.87
C ASN A 25 -2.48 -13.61 -19.50
N ASN A 26 -2.47 -14.75 -18.80
CA ASN A 26 -1.83 -15.97 -19.26
C ASN A 26 -2.52 -17.22 -18.67
N PRO A 27 -3.48 -17.85 -19.39
CA PRO A 27 -4.32 -18.93 -18.87
C PRO A 27 -3.56 -20.18 -18.39
N ASN A 28 -2.33 -20.39 -18.86
CA ASN A 28 -1.50 -21.53 -18.49
C ASN A 28 -0.80 -21.36 -17.12
N TYR A 29 -0.84 -20.16 -16.54
CA TYR A 29 -0.25 -19.88 -15.24
C TYR A 29 -1.33 -19.61 -14.20
N SER A 30 -0.97 -19.93 -12.95
CA SER A 30 -1.74 -19.69 -11.75
C SER A 30 -0.83 -19.11 -10.68
N ILE A 31 -1.39 -18.73 -9.54
CA ILE A 31 -0.59 -18.32 -8.39
C ILE A 31 0.40 -19.40 -7.92
N ASN A 32 0.07 -20.68 -8.16
CA ASN A 32 0.92 -21.81 -7.80
C ASN A 32 2.18 -21.92 -8.67
N ASN A 33 2.20 -21.27 -9.84
CA ASN A 33 3.36 -21.23 -10.72
C ASN A 33 4.29 -20.04 -10.41
N LEU A 34 3.92 -19.18 -9.45
CA LEU A 34 4.72 -18.03 -9.06
C LEU A 34 5.84 -18.44 -8.10
N LYS A 35 7.04 -17.96 -8.40
CA LYS A 35 8.21 -18.09 -7.53
C LYS A 35 8.39 -16.89 -6.60
N SER A 36 7.93 -15.72 -7.02
CA SER A 36 8.14 -14.47 -6.28
C SER A 36 7.11 -13.41 -6.67
N VAL A 37 6.64 -12.67 -5.67
CA VAL A 37 5.85 -11.44 -5.81
C VAL A 37 6.49 -10.38 -4.93
N LYS A 38 7.00 -9.31 -5.54
CA LYS A 38 7.59 -8.19 -4.81
C LYS A 38 6.92 -6.88 -5.21
N LEU A 39 6.73 -5.99 -4.24
CA LEU A 39 6.30 -4.63 -4.52
C LEU A 39 7.47 -3.87 -5.18
N SER A 40 7.22 -3.28 -6.34
CA SER A 40 8.24 -2.53 -7.08
C SER A 40 8.06 -1.02 -6.96
N THR A 41 6.82 -0.55 -6.92
CA THR A 41 6.49 0.87 -6.85
C THR A 41 5.24 1.06 -6.01
N LEU A 42 5.21 2.12 -5.21
CA LEU A 42 4.03 2.53 -4.48
C LEU A 42 4.01 4.06 -4.37
N SER A 43 2.86 4.63 -4.70
CA SER A 43 2.62 6.06 -4.57
C SER A 43 1.17 6.32 -4.19
N VAL A 44 0.94 7.46 -3.55
CA VAL A 44 -0.40 7.96 -3.26
C VAL A 44 -0.55 9.31 -3.91
N ASP A 45 -1.60 9.49 -4.71
CA ASP A 45 -1.97 10.76 -5.30
C ASP A 45 -3.18 11.37 -4.59
N TRP A 46 -3.17 12.69 -4.51
CA TRP A 46 -4.30 13.47 -4.03
C TRP A 46 -5.45 13.39 -5.04
N VAL A 47 -6.67 13.20 -4.53
CA VAL A 47 -7.88 13.22 -5.38
C VAL A 47 -8.77 14.39 -5.00
N SER A 48 -9.15 14.50 -3.73
CA SER A 48 -10.03 15.56 -3.24
C SER A 48 -10.01 15.66 -1.71
N SER A 49 -10.46 16.79 -1.17
CA SER A 49 -10.72 16.98 0.26
C SER A 49 -11.85 17.99 0.48
N ILE A 50 -12.46 18.02 1.67
CA ILE A 50 -13.56 18.95 1.98
C ILE A 50 -13.01 20.34 2.31
N ALA A 51 -11.91 20.42 3.05
CA ALA A 51 -11.29 21.67 3.49
C ALA A 51 -10.00 22.03 2.71
N ASP A 52 -9.86 21.51 1.48
CA ASP A 52 -8.66 21.67 0.62
C ASP A 52 -7.35 21.18 1.27
N THR A 53 -7.44 20.30 2.27
CA THR A 53 -6.27 19.63 2.84
C THR A 53 -5.53 18.83 1.78
N ARG A 54 -4.20 18.98 1.73
CA ARG A 54 -3.29 18.37 0.75
C ARG A 54 -2.37 17.34 1.43
N LEU A 55 -1.66 16.52 0.64
CA LEU A 55 -0.89 15.38 1.17
C LEU A 55 0.33 15.78 2.02
N ASN A 56 0.79 17.03 1.93
CA ASN A 56 1.87 17.55 2.77
C ASN A 56 1.49 17.65 4.25
N VAL A 57 0.20 17.46 4.62
CA VAL A 57 -0.17 17.26 6.03
C VAL A 57 0.24 15.91 6.58
N ILE A 58 0.51 14.93 5.72
CA ILE A 58 1.08 13.63 6.11
C ILE A 58 2.60 13.79 6.03
N LYS A 59 3.25 13.88 7.19
CA LYS A 59 4.71 14.02 7.28
C LYS A 59 5.41 12.69 7.01
N ASN A 60 4.96 11.64 7.69
CA ASN A 60 5.49 10.29 7.54
C ASN A 60 4.36 9.31 7.32
N ALA A 61 4.61 8.28 6.53
CA ALA A 61 3.68 7.19 6.31
C ALA A 61 4.40 5.84 6.31
N ARG A 62 3.74 4.81 6.81
CA ARG A 62 4.14 3.41 6.73
C ARG A 62 2.96 2.61 6.23
N ILE A 63 3.21 1.67 5.34
CA ILE A 63 2.17 0.81 4.76
C ILE A 63 2.53 -0.63 5.08
N TYR A 64 1.57 -1.33 5.66
CA TYR A 64 1.68 -2.73 6.00
C TYR A 64 0.70 -3.55 5.17
N LEU A 65 1.12 -4.76 4.80
CA LEU A 65 0.28 -5.79 4.21
C LEU A 65 -0.10 -6.80 5.29
N LYS A 66 -1.37 -7.19 5.30
CA LYS A 66 -1.90 -8.20 6.20
C LYS A 66 -2.65 -9.27 5.42
N ALA A 67 -2.55 -10.51 5.91
CA ALA A 67 -3.32 -11.66 5.45
C ALA A 67 -3.71 -12.51 6.66
N PRO A 68 -4.73 -13.40 6.55
CA PRO A 68 -5.18 -14.22 7.67
C PRO A 68 -4.06 -15.12 8.18
N ASN A 69 -3.92 -15.21 9.51
CA ASN A 69 -2.91 -16.03 10.19
C ASN A 69 -1.45 -15.67 9.85
N MET A 70 -1.21 -14.47 9.33
CA MET A 70 0.13 -13.95 9.05
C MET A 70 0.38 -12.69 9.86
N GLU A 71 1.63 -12.47 10.26
CA GLU A 71 2.05 -11.20 10.84
C GLU A 71 1.94 -10.08 9.81
N GLU A 72 1.78 -8.85 10.30
CA GLU A 72 1.73 -7.69 9.42
C GLU A 72 3.12 -7.39 8.87
N LYS A 73 3.19 -7.23 7.54
CA LYS A 73 4.46 -7.01 6.85
C LYS A 73 4.59 -5.56 6.44
N LEU A 74 5.61 -4.85 6.93
CA LEU A 74 5.94 -3.52 6.43
C LEU A 74 6.40 -3.64 4.97
N ILE A 75 5.67 -3.02 4.04
CA ILE A 75 5.97 -3.11 2.61
C ILE A 75 6.48 -1.80 2.02
N ALA A 76 6.24 -0.67 2.68
CA ALA A 76 6.64 0.64 2.18
C ALA A 76 6.66 1.72 3.27
N THR A 77 7.55 2.70 3.11
CA THR A 77 7.63 3.88 3.99
C THR A 77 7.82 5.16 3.19
N ALA A 78 7.33 6.27 3.71
CA ALA A 78 7.61 7.62 3.23
C ALA A 78 7.94 8.49 4.44
N TYR A 79 9.02 9.25 4.38
CA TYR A 79 9.46 10.10 5.48
C TYR A 79 9.66 11.53 5.01
N ASN A 80 9.28 12.48 5.87
CA ASN A 80 9.38 13.92 5.64
C ASN A 80 8.76 14.36 4.31
N ASN A 81 7.57 13.84 3.98
CA ASN A 81 6.85 14.30 2.82
C ASN A 81 6.51 15.79 2.96
N THR A 82 6.78 16.53 1.88
CA THR A 82 6.45 17.94 1.73
C THR A 82 5.63 18.21 0.47
N ASN A 83 5.42 17.18 -0.36
CA ASN A 83 4.70 17.32 -1.61
C ASN A 83 3.18 17.30 -1.34
N PRO A 84 2.42 18.31 -1.81
CA PRO A 84 0.99 18.41 -1.57
C PRO A 84 0.15 17.44 -2.41
N ASN A 85 0.69 16.94 -3.52
CA ASN A 85 -0.09 16.21 -4.53
C ASN A 85 0.23 14.71 -4.58
N THR A 86 1.46 14.32 -4.26
CA THR A 86 1.89 12.92 -4.34
C THR A 86 2.81 12.56 -3.18
N ILE A 87 2.58 11.40 -2.56
CA ILE A 87 3.53 10.76 -1.64
C ILE A 87 4.18 9.61 -2.38
N THR A 88 5.49 9.70 -2.61
CA THR A 88 6.30 8.60 -3.14
C THR A 88 6.85 7.77 -1.99
N PHE A 89 6.66 6.46 -2.06
CA PHE A 89 7.14 5.55 -1.04
C PHE A 89 8.44 4.86 -1.46
N THR A 90 9.33 4.67 -0.49
CA THR A 90 10.40 3.69 -0.56
C THR A 90 9.80 2.31 -0.28
N VAL A 91 9.87 1.42 -1.27
CA VAL A 91 9.39 0.04 -1.14
C VAL A 91 10.41 -0.82 -0.41
N MET A 92 9.95 -1.71 0.47
CA MET A 92 10.79 -2.69 1.15
C MET A 92 11.04 -3.89 0.22
N ASP A 93 12.25 -4.44 0.23
CA ASP A 93 12.59 -5.64 -0.55
C ASP A 93 12.05 -6.91 0.12
N GLU A 94 10.74 -7.09 0.07
CA GLU A 94 10.03 -8.18 0.76
C GLU A 94 9.39 -9.15 -0.22
N GLU A 95 9.45 -10.45 0.11
CA GLU A 95 8.72 -11.49 -0.61
C GLU A 95 7.28 -11.56 -0.11
N LEU A 96 6.33 -11.27 -0.99
CA LEU A 96 4.91 -11.09 -0.65
C LEU A 96 4.02 -12.22 -1.17
N LEU A 97 4.54 -13.20 -1.91
CA LEU A 97 3.74 -14.26 -2.53
C LEU A 97 2.75 -14.90 -1.56
N ASN A 98 3.19 -15.22 -0.34
CA ASN A 98 2.34 -15.89 0.66
C ASN A 98 1.13 -15.04 1.10
N TYR A 99 1.26 -13.70 1.10
CA TYR A 99 0.15 -12.78 1.43
C TYR A 99 -0.88 -12.70 0.30
N PHE A 100 -0.50 -13.03 -0.94
CA PHE A 100 -1.38 -13.02 -2.11
C PHE A 100 -1.97 -14.38 -2.45
N ARG A 101 -1.61 -15.47 -1.72
CA ARG A 101 -2.23 -16.80 -1.86
C ARG A 101 -3.71 -16.84 -1.46
N THR A 102 -4.21 -15.75 -0.88
CA THR A 102 -5.60 -15.53 -0.51
C THR A 102 -6.10 -14.24 -1.14
N SER A 103 -7.41 -14.10 -1.30
CA SER A 103 -8.08 -12.84 -1.64
C SER A 103 -8.41 -11.99 -0.41
N GLN A 104 -8.23 -12.52 0.81
CA GLN A 104 -8.51 -11.85 2.07
C GLN A 104 -7.30 -11.04 2.59
N ASN A 105 -6.62 -10.33 1.69
CA ASN A 105 -5.52 -9.45 2.07
C ASN A 105 -6.00 -8.00 2.24
N SER A 106 -5.35 -7.29 3.15
CA SER A 106 -5.67 -5.91 3.49
C SER A 106 -4.40 -5.07 3.64
N LEU A 107 -4.55 -3.77 3.40
CA LEU A 107 -3.53 -2.78 3.67
C LEU A 107 -3.85 -2.04 4.96
N ILE A 108 -2.80 -1.65 5.66
CA ILE A 108 -2.90 -0.79 6.84
C ILE A 108 -1.97 0.39 6.65
N PHE A 109 -2.51 1.59 6.84
CA PHE A 109 -1.75 2.83 6.75
C PHE A 109 -1.49 3.35 8.16
N GLU A 110 -0.23 3.62 8.47
CA GLU A 110 0.15 4.39 9.65
C GLU A 110 0.70 5.73 9.18
N VAL A 111 0.09 6.82 9.62
CA VAL A 111 0.46 8.18 9.22
C VAL A 111 0.82 9.01 10.43
N MET A 112 1.86 9.82 10.30
CA MET A 112 2.20 10.89 11.25
C MET A 112 1.93 12.22 10.55
N ALA A 113 1.10 13.05 11.17
CA ALA A 113 0.74 14.34 10.61
C ALA A 113 1.82 15.40 10.89
N SER A 114 2.05 16.30 9.93
CA SER A 114 2.86 17.51 10.16
C SER A 114 2.11 18.55 10.98
N THR A 115 0.77 18.53 10.97
CA THR A 115 -0.09 19.46 11.70
C THR A 115 -1.41 18.80 12.06
N ALA A 116 -1.98 19.17 13.21
CA ALA A 116 -3.35 18.79 13.54
C ALA A 116 -4.32 19.36 12.49
N THR A 117 -5.06 18.49 11.83
CA THR A 117 -5.98 18.85 10.74
C THR A 117 -7.23 17.99 10.86
N ALA A 118 -8.41 18.59 10.71
CA ALA A 118 -9.69 17.88 10.72
C ALA A 118 -10.35 18.05 9.34
N ASP A 119 -10.16 17.05 8.47
CA ASP A 119 -10.69 17.03 7.11
C ASP A 119 -10.88 15.58 6.65
N GLN A 120 -11.71 15.39 5.62
CA GLN A 120 -11.87 14.13 4.92
C GLN A 120 -11.08 14.19 3.60
N LEU A 121 -10.00 13.41 3.54
CA LEU A 121 -9.12 13.34 2.40
C LEU A 121 -9.39 12.06 1.57
N THR A 122 -9.61 12.23 0.27
CA THR A 122 -9.68 11.13 -0.69
C THR A 122 -8.37 11.04 -1.46
N MET A 123 -7.83 9.83 -1.55
CA MET A 123 -6.53 9.55 -2.13
C MET A 123 -6.62 8.36 -3.09
N ARG A 124 -5.75 8.34 -4.10
CA ARG A 124 -5.59 7.20 -5.01
C ARG A 124 -4.26 6.52 -4.72
N LEU A 125 -4.31 5.23 -4.38
CA LEU A 125 -3.12 4.40 -4.23
C LEU A 125 -2.74 3.78 -5.58
N ASN A 126 -1.54 4.05 -6.06
CA ASN A 126 -0.99 3.40 -7.24
C ASN A 126 0.11 2.42 -6.81
N SER A 127 -0.06 1.15 -7.12
CA SER A 127 0.89 0.09 -6.79
C SER A 127 1.34 -0.66 -8.05
N GLY A 128 2.59 -1.10 -8.04
CA GLY A 128 3.17 -1.93 -9.08
C GLY A 128 3.88 -3.12 -8.48
N PHE A 129 3.54 -4.32 -8.93
CA PHE A 129 4.14 -5.57 -8.46
C PHE A 129 5.00 -6.19 -9.56
N LYS A 130 6.18 -6.67 -9.17
CA LYS A 130 7.03 -7.53 -9.99
C LYS A 130 6.74 -8.98 -9.63
N ILE A 131 6.41 -9.78 -10.64
CA ILE A 131 6.08 -11.19 -10.50
C ILE A 131 7.11 -12.01 -11.27
N ARG A 132 7.65 -13.07 -10.65
CA ARG A 132 8.51 -14.06 -11.33
C ARG A 132 7.79 -15.40 -11.36
N VAL A 133 7.67 -15.99 -12.54
CA VAL A 133 7.14 -17.34 -12.76
C VAL A 133 8.27 -18.36 -12.75
N GLN A 134 7.97 -19.59 -12.33
CA GLN A 134 8.82 -20.75 -12.59
C GLN A 134 8.50 -21.28 -13.98
N LEU A 135 9.51 -21.28 -14.87
CA LEU A 135 9.48 -22.01 -16.14
C LEU A 135 9.89 -23.46 -15.90
#